data_AF-A0A1Q6Q3E1-F1
#
_entry.id   AF-A0A1Q6Q3E1-F1
#
_cell.length_a   1.000
_cell.length_b   1.000
_cell.length_c   1.000
_cell.angle_alpha   90.00
_cell.angle_beta   90.00
_cell.angle_gamma   90.00
#
_symmetry.space_group_name_H-M   'P 1'
#
loop_
_entity.id
_entity.type
_entity.pdbx_description
1 polymer ?
#
loop_
_entity_poly.entity_id
_entity_poly.type
_entity_poly.pdbx_seq_one_letter_code
_entity_poly.pdbx_strand_id
1 'polypeptide(L)'
;MPQGSRKAMKKLAWIPVRSFSDFWRSIAGEASYQPQPDAFGTLAGRTQAAVSDETDAVPYQVGAYRFFPDCGLYLLIGCKEQRQLDYCAELFTVLGLSGIGGKTSVGYGRFTVEEQIRLDDSDDSQLVFLQHALADASAPYQLLLTTSLPRDDELEQTMQHAQYRLIRRSGFIQSNTFNAEPFKKQTQYYLAAGVTCTQRYHGDLYTVAESGNHPVYRYSKPMFLGGEGMIESGTLQCFDLTLTTQGLLHVGEGKVIPKKFYMLNGNTISYIDEEQLFAILLRRNQLERFEAYCLGADTDLGRFFKSIALSPAEQHALVRCTFRSADALDENHSCKEIRPFIRNTANQVYVPGSSIKGALRTALLFSMIQQDGSKKAPLDWQKPRGAFEARYLHQLYPQIERDTPQKDILRGLSVSDSQVIADSAMCLSCKCDASISGAVRKLPVCRECIAPGQLIHTTLTLDQSILRGRITKESLLRAIQTFAAYHQKTYAEHFTVPDHAHYQLAASTLFLGGGAGFFSKTLSYPYEGKQLALQHVSAFMCKSFRAHHHENDPALGISPHTMKYGLYHQELFPFGPCKVDIL
;
A
#
# COMPACT_ATOMS: atom_id res chain seq x y z
N MET A 1 13.26 23.09 -22.88
CA MET A 1 12.72 21.73 -23.15
C MET A 1 11.22 21.76 -23.46
N PRO A 2 10.78 21.46 -24.70
CA PRO A 2 9.37 21.36 -25.07
C PRO A 2 8.61 20.28 -24.26
N GLN A 3 7.33 20.51 -23.99
CA GLN A 3 6.50 19.69 -23.09
C GLN A 3 6.31 18.23 -23.56
N GLY A 4 6.39 17.98 -24.87
CA GLY A 4 6.29 16.64 -25.49
C GLY A 4 7.50 15.75 -25.23
N SER A 5 8.72 16.29 -25.36
CA SER A 5 9.98 15.57 -25.19
C SER A 5 10.16 15.04 -23.76
N ARG A 6 9.78 15.84 -22.74
CA ARG A 6 9.84 15.43 -21.32
C ARG A 6 8.93 14.24 -20.98
N LYS A 7 7.79 14.10 -21.66
CA LYS A 7 6.85 12.97 -21.46
C LYS A 7 7.41 11.67 -22.04
N ALA A 8 8.01 11.76 -23.24
CA ALA A 8 8.66 10.63 -23.88
C ALA A 8 9.87 10.17 -23.04
N MET A 9 10.66 11.11 -22.52
CA MET A 9 11.80 10.81 -21.63
C MET A 9 11.38 10.05 -20.36
N LYS A 10 10.26 10.42 -19.70
CA LYS A 10 9.76 9.72 -18.50
C LYS A 10 9.23 8.30 -18.76
N LYS A 11 8.96 7.95 -20.02
CA LYS A 11 8.50 6.62 -20.44
C LYS A 11 9.61 5.77 -21.05
N LEU A 12 10.83 6.31 -21.20
CA LEU A 12 11.98 5.55 -21.64
C LEU A 12 12.23 4.41 -20.66
N ALA A 13 12.18 3.19 -21.18
CA ALA A 13 12.65 2.02 -20.46
C ALA A 13 14.17 1.83 -20.63
N TRP A 14 14.73 2.36 -21.73
CA TRP A 14 16.11 2.14 -22.16
C TRP A 14 16.66 3.41 -22.80
N ILE A 15 17.96 3.67 -22.67
CA ILE A 15 18.64 4.80 -23.31
C ILE A 15 19.72 4.19 -24.20
N PRO A 16 19.72 4.45 -25.53
CA PRO A 16 20.81 4.02 -26.40
C PRO A 16 22.12 4.66 -25.94
N VAL A 17 23.21 3.88 -25.91
CA VAL A 17 24.53 4.36 -25.47
C VAL A 17 24.98 5.57 -26.28
N ARG A 18 24.86 5.52 -27.62
CA ARG A 18 25.11 6.65 -28.54
C ARG A 18 24.38 7.94 -28.19
N SER A 19 23.24 7.84 -27.50
CA SER A 19 22.37 8.95 -27.16
C SER A 19 22.50 9.38 -25.70
N PHE A 20 23.35 8.72 -24.91
CA PHE A 20 23.45 8.96 -23.49
C PHE A 20 23.91 10.39 -23.19
N SER A 21 24.93 10.89 -23.89
CA SER A 21 25.42 12.27 -23.72
C SER A 21 24.35 13.30 -24.07
N ASP A 22 23.63 13.10 -25.16
CA ASP A 22 22.53 13.99 -25.57
C ASP A 22 21.37 13.93 -24.57
N PHE A 23 21.00 12.73 -24.12
CA PHE A 23 20.01 12.53 -23.08
C PHE A 23 20.41 13.26 -21.79
N TRP A 24 21.67 13.15 -21.39
CA TRP A 24 22.20 13.76 -20.18
C TRP A 24 22.20 15.29 -20.25
N ARG A 25 22.76 15.87 -21.32
CA ARG A 25 22.71 17.32 -21.60
C ARG A 25 21.27 17.83 -21.63
N SER A 26 20.35 17.00 -22.09
CA SER A 26 18.93 17.34 -22.08
C SER A 26 18.34 17.41 -20.66
N ILE A 27 18.72 16.50 -19.77
CA ILE A 27 18.31 16.56 -18.37
C ILE A 27 18.93 17.76 -17.66
N ALA A 28 20.20 18.07 -17.96
CA ALA A 28 20.89 19.27 -17.47
C ALA A 28 20.29 20.59 -18.02
N GLY A 29 19.39 20.50 -19.01
CA GLY A 29 18.72 21.66 -19.61
C GLY A 29 19.53 22.36 -20.69
N GLU A 30 20.69 21.80 -21.06
CA GLU A 30 21.65 22.32 -22.04
C GLU A 30 21.24 22.01 -23.48
N ALA A 31 20.49 20.92 -23.70
CA ALA A 31 20.06 20.47 -25.01
C ALA A 31 18.61 19.98 -25.01
N SER A 32 18.06 19.72 -26.21
CA SER A 32 16.82 18.96 -26.36
C SER A 32 17.13 17.54 -26.83
N TYR A 33 16.57 16.54 -26.15
CA TYR A 33 16.63 15.15 -26.56
C TYR A 33 15.24 14.67 -26.99
N GLN A 34 15.15 13.98 -28.12
CA GLN A 34 13.94 13.31 -28.58
C GLN A 34 14.16 11.79 -28.53
N PRO A 35 13.44 11.08 -27.66
CA PRO A 35 13.51 9.62 -27.58
C PRO A 35 13.12 8.97 -28.90
N GLN A 36 13.98 8.12 -29.44
CA GLN A 36 13.65 7.27 -30.59
C GLN A 36 12.90 6.02 -30.11
N PRO A 37 11.88 5.53 -30.85
CA PRO A 37 11.10 4.35 -30.49
C PRO A 37 11.87 3.06 -30.83
N ASP A 38 13.14 2.97 -30.44
CA ASP A 38 13.98 1.82 -30.71
C ASP A 38 13.43 0.62 -29.92
N ALA A 39 12.89 -0.36 -30.65
CA ALA A 39 12.46 -1.63 -30.11
C ALA A 39 13.48 -2.70 -30.53
N PHE A 40 13.84 -3.57 -29.59
CA PHE A 40 14.77 -4.70 -29.83
C PHE A 40 14.07 -6.06 -29.71
N GLY A 41 12.74 -6.07 -29.64
CA GLY A 41 11.95 -7.28 -29.55
C GLY A 41 10.46 -7.02 -29.30
N THR A 42 9.72 -8.13 -29.13
CA THR A 42 8.26 -8.15 -28.98
C THR A 42 7.83 -9.02 -27.79
N LEU A 43 6.74 -8.61 -27.12
CA LEU A 43 6.07 -9.42 -26.11
C LEU A 43 5.09 -10.39 -26.79
N ALA A 44 5.19 -11.67 -26.48
CA ALA A 44 4.30 -12.72 -26.93
C ALA A 44 3.70 -13.46 -25.73
N GLY A 45 2.38 -13.68 -25.74
CA GLY A 45 1.73 -14.61 -24.81
C GLY A 45 1.67 -16.01 -25.43
N ARG A 46 2.06 -17.04 -24.68
CA ARG A 46 1.84 -18.43 -25.07
C ARG A 46 1.04 -19.16 -23.99
N THR A 47 0.01 -19.87 -24.42
CA THR A 47 -0.65 -20.90 -23.60
C THR A 47 0.25 -22.13 -23.58
N GLN A 48 0.60 -22.61 -22.39
CA GLN A 48 1.30 -23.87 -22.16
C GLN A 48 0.40 -24.78 -21.31
N ALA A 49 0.62 -26.08 -21.33
CA ALA A 49 -0.11 -27.04 -20.51
C ALA A 49 0.84 -27.66 -19.49
N ALA A 50 0.45 -27.64 -18.21
CA ALA A 50 1.17 -28.38 -17.17
C ALA A 50 0.70 -29.83 -17.24
N VAL A 51 1.59 -30.74 -17.65
CA VAL A 51 1.30 -32.18 -17.72
C VAL A 51 1.83 -32.83 -16.46
N SER A 52 0.96 -33.49 -15.70
CA SER A 52 1.31 -34.35 -14.57
C SER A 52 0.85 -35.77 -14.86
N ASP A 53 1.59 -36.77 -14.42
CA ASP A 53 1.29 -38.18 -14.73
C ASP A 53 -0.05 -38.68 -14.14
N GLU A 54 -0.65 -37.96 -13.19
CA GLU A 54 -1.85 -38.38 -12.44
C GLU A 54 -3.09 -37.47 -12.61
N THR A 55 -2.97 -36.29 -13.26
CA THR A 55 -4.11 -35.35 -13.44
C THR A 55 -4.16 -34.71 -14.82
N ASP A 56 -5.37 -34.30 -15.23
CA ASP A 56 -5.61 -33.63 -16.51
C ASP A 56 -4.76 -32.36 -16.67
N ALA A 57 -4.27 -32.16 -17.90
CA ALA A 57 -3.35 -31.07 -18.20
C ALA A 57 -4.00 -29.69 -17.99
N VAL A 58 -3.43 -28.87 -17.10
CA VAL A 58 -3.97 -27.54 -16.77
C VAL A 58 -3.29 -26.47 -17.64
N PRO A 59 -4.03 -25.67 -18.43
CA PRO A 59 -3.44 -24.61 -19.23
C PRO A 59 -3.03 -23.42 -18.36
N TYR A 60 -1.84 -22.87 -18.63
CA TYR A 60 -1.33 -21.64 -18.02
C TYR A 60 -0.69 -20.72 -19.07
N GLN A 61 -0.71 -19.41 -18.83
CA GLN A 61 -0.14 -18.42 -19.73
C GLN A 61 1.31 -18.09 -19.35
N VAL A 62 2.19 -18.06 -20.36
CA VAL A 62 3.58 -17.62 -20.23
C VAL A 62 3.77 -16.40 -21.11
N GLY A 63 4.11 -15.26 -20.49
CA GLY A 63 4.66 -14.12 -21.21
C GLY A 63 6.09 -14.41 -21.64
N ALA A 64 6.39 -14.22 -22.92
CA ALA A 64 7.70 -14.36 -23.52
C ALA A 64 8.10 -13.03 -24.16
N TYR A 65 9.38 -12.67 -24.06
CA TYR A 65 9.95 -11.57 -24.85
C TYR A 65 10.84 -12.19 -25.93
N ARG A 66 10.59 -11.85 -27.20
CA ARG A 66 11.37 -12.34 -28.34
C ARG A 66 12.17 -11.20 -28.93
N PHE A 67 13.49 -11.32 -28.90
CA PHE A 67 14.39 -10.37 -29.56
C PHE A 67 14.19 -10.37 -31.07
N PHE A 68 14.38 -9.22 -31.70
CA PHE A 68 14.50 -9.13 -33.16
C PHE A 68 15.80 -9.82 -33.63
N PRO A 69 15.92 -10.15 -34.93
CA PRO A 69 17.21 -10.56 -35.49
C PRO A 69 18.31 -9.56 -35.11
N ASP A 70 19.51 -10.07 -34.83
CA ASP A 70 20.69 -9.31 -34.41
C ASP A 70 20.51 -8.48 -33.12
N CYS A 71 19.49 -8.81 -32.31
CA CYS A 71 19.28 -8.24 -30.99
C CYS A 71 19.48 -9.31 -29.91
N GLY A 72 20.13 -8.92 -28.80
CA GLY A 72 20.38 -9.81 -27.67
C GLY A 72 20.56 -9.03 -26.36
N LEU A 73 21.03 -9.73 -25.34
CA LEU A 73 21.40 -9.12 -24.06
C LEU A 73 22.91 -9.07 -23.95
N TYR A 74 23.42 -7.91 -23.54
CA TYR A 74 24.81 -7.75 -23.13
C TYR A 74 24.92 -7.93 -21.61
N LEU A 75 26.01 -8.52 -21.19
CA LEU A 75 26.38 -8.64 -19.78
C LEU A 75 27.78 -8.07 -19.60
N LEU A 76 27.91 -7.09 -18.71
CA LEU A 76 29.18 -6.46 -18.37
C LEU A 76 29.85 -7.24 -17.25
N ILE A 77 31.11 -7.63 -17.45
CA ILE A 77 31.94 -8.34 -16.46
C ILE A 77 33.20 -7.53 -16.22
N GLY A 78 33.47 -7.23 -14.94
CA GLY A 78 34.77 -6.71 -14.52
C GLY A 78 35.63 -7.84 -13.96
N CYS A 79 36.70 -8.20 -14.66
CA CYS A 79 37.70 -9.17 -14.20
C CYS A 79 39.02 -8.46 -13.92
N LYS A 80 39.72 -8.85 -12.85
CA LYS A 80 41.08 -8.36 -12.57
C LYS A 80 42.15 -9.17 -13.31
N GLU A 81 41.90 -10.45 -13.52
CA GLU A 81 42.84 -11.40 -14.10
C GLU A 81 42.20 -12.16 -15.26
N GLN A 82 42.99 -12.52 -16.27
CA GLN A 82 42.52 -13.28 -17.44
C GLN A 82 41.86 -14.62 -17.05
N ARG A 83 42.44 -15.32 -16.06
CA ARG A 83 41.88 -16.58 -15.55
C ARG A 83 40.42 -16.45 -15.07
N GLN A 84 40.04 -15.30 -14.52
CA GLN A 84 38.67 -15.05 -14.07
C GLN A 84 37.71 -14.94 -15.27
N LEU A 85 38.15 -14.27 -16.33
CA LEU A 85 37.39 -14.16 -17.57
C LEU A 85 37.19 -15.54 -18.21
N ASP A 86 38.26 -16.35 -18.30
CA ASP A 86 38.19 -17.70 -18.85
C ASP A 86 37.20 -18.57 -18.06
N TYR A 87 37.28 -18.52 -16.72
CA TYR A 87 36.36 -19.24 -15.84
C TYR A 87 34.91 -18.75 -15.98
N CYS A 88 34.69 -17.43 -16.08
CA CYS A 88 33.36 -16.89 -16.35
C CYS A 88 32.82 -17.38 -17.70
N ALA A 89 33.63 -17.42 -18.75
CA ALA A 89 33.22 -17.90 -20.07
C ALA A 89 32.78 -19.37 -20.03
N GLU A 90 33.51 -20.23 -19.32
CA GLU A 90 33.10 -21.63 -19.07
C GLU A 90 31.75 -21.69 -18.35
N LEU A 91 31.59 -20.93 -17.26
CA LEU A 91 30.35 -20.88 -16.49
C LEU A 91 29.17 -20.40 -17.32
N PHE A 92 29.33 -19.37 -18.15
CA PHE A 92 28.27 -18.88 -19.03
C PHE A 92 27.89 -19.89 -20.12
N THR A 93 28.86 -20.64 -20.63
CA THR A 93 28.61 -21.73 -21.59
C THR A 93 27.73 -22.82 -20.96
N VAL A 94 28.09 -23.29 -19.76
CA VAL A 94 27.32 -24.29 -19.04
C VAL A 94 25.94 -23.76 -18.62
N LEU A 95 25.89 -22.52 -18.12
CA LEU A 95 24.66 -21.86 -17.71
C LEU A 95 23.70 -21.62 -18.89
N GLY A 96 24.23 -21.36 -20.08
CA GLY A 96 23.45 -21.24 -21.32
C GLY A 96 22.68 -22.52 -21.66
N LEU A 97 23.28 -23.69 -21.40
CA LEU A 97 22.65 -25.00 -21.60
C LEU A 97 21.53 -25.27 -20.58
N SER A 98 21.76 -24.96 -19.31
CA SER A 98 20.74 -25.13 -18.25
C SER A 98 19.63 -24.08 -18.31
N GLY A 99 19.96 -22.89 -18.83
CA GLY A 99 19.11 -21.71 -18.87
C GLY A 99 19.04 -20.95 -17.52
N ILE A 100 18.59 -19.71 -17.58
CA ILE A 100 18.40 -18.80 -16.44
C ILE A 100 16.93 -18.49 -16.17
N GLY A 101 16.58 -18.26 -14.90
CA GLY A 101 15.26 -17.84 -14.45
C GLY A 101 14.34 -18.99 -14.01
N GLY A 102 13.11 -18.66 -13.59
CA GLY A 102 12.20 -19.62 -12.95
C GLY A 102 11.42 -20.55 -13.89
N LYS A 103 11.72 -20.55 -15.21
CA LYS A 103 10.97 -21.28 -16.24
C LYS A 103 11.89 -22.03 -17.23
N THR A 104 13.03 -22.53 -16.74
CA THR A 104 13.99 -23.31 -17.55
C THR A 104 13.44 -24.66 -18.01
N SER A 105 12.60 -25.29 -17.20
CA SER A 105 11.94 -26.58 -17.50
C SER A 105 10.98 -26.54 -18.69
N VAL A 106 10.55 -25.35 -19.12
CA VAL A 106 9.61 -25.14 -20.24
C VAL A 106 10.31 -24.54 -21.46
N GLY A 107 11.64 -24.64 -21.51
CA GLY A 107 12.47 -24.25 -22.65
C GLY A 107 12.85 -22.76 -22.72
N TYR A 108 12.53 -21.96 -21.70
CA TYR A 108 12.88 -20.54 -21.64
C TYR A 108 14.17 -20.29 -20.84
N GLY A 109 14.88 -19.21 -21.18
CA GLY A 109 16.07 -18.78 -20.43
C GLY A 109 17.38 -19.41 -20.87
N ARG A 110 17.36 -20.38 -21.80
CA ARG A 110 18.59 -20.81 -22.50
C ARG A 110 19.12 -19.69 -23.38
N PHE A 111 20.44 -19.62 -23.50
CA PHE A 111 21.13 -18.64 -24.33
C PHE A 111 22.46 -19.22 -24.84
N THR A 112 22.97 -18.64 -25.91
CA THR A 112 24.32 -18.86 -26.42
C THR A 112 25.11 -17.56 -26.23
N VAL A 113 26.41 -17.70 -25.97
CA VAL A 113 27.32 -16.56 -26.00
C VAL A 113 27.73 -16.37 -27.46
N GLU A 114 27.21 -15.32 -28.10
CA GLU A 114 27.51 -15.01 -29.51
C GLU A 114 28.91 -14.40 -29.66
N GLU A 115 29.27 -13.46 -28.78
CA GLU A 115 30.50 -12.70 -28.89
C GLU A 115 31.07 -12.36 -27.50
N GLN A 116 32.40 -12.28 -27.42
CA GLN A 116 33.13 -11.74 -26.27
C GLN A 116 33.88 -10.49 -26.71
N ILE A 117 33.49 -9.35 -26.15
CA ILE A 117 34.04 -8.04 -26.52
C ILE A 117 34.87 -7.51 -25.35
N ARG A 118 36.16 -7.25 -25.60
CA ARG A 118 37.00 -6.49 -24.67
C ARG A 118 36.82 -5.01 -24.96
N LEU A 119 36.27 -4.28 -23.99
CA LEU A 119 35.96 -2.86 -24.15
C LEU A 119 37.21 -2.01 -24.45
N ASP A 120 38.36 -2.40 -23.90
CA ASP A 120 39.63 -1.68 -24.09
C ASP A 120 40.20 -1.82 -25.52
N ASP A 121 39.78 -2.85 -26.26
CA ASP A 121 40.32 -3.20 -27.57
C ASP A 121 39.36 -2.82 -28.71
N SER A 122 38.25 -2.14 -28.39
CA SER A 122 37.21 -1.81 -29.37
C SER A 122 37.39 -0.42 -29.98
N ASP A 123 37.28 -0.34 -31.31
CA ASP A 123 37.22 0.93 -32.05
C ASP A 123 35.78 1.45 -32.24
N ASP A 124 34.76 0.70 -31.75
CA ASP A 124 33.38 1.17 -31.82
C ASP A 124 33.15 2.35 -30.86
N SER A 125 32.78 3.50 -31.43
CA SER A 125 32.57 4.73 -30.67
C SER A 125 31.65 4.62 -29.45
N GLN A 126 30.65 3.72 -29.47
CA GLN A 126 29.75 3.52 -28.33
C GLN A 126 30.42 2.70 -27.23
N LEU A 127 31.20 1.68 -27.62
CA LEU A 127 31.96 0.87 -26.68
C LEU A 127 33.11 1.65 -26.06
N VAL A 128 33.80 2.50 -26.83
CA VAL A 128 34.79 3.45 -26.33
C VAL A 128 34.17 4.42 -25.33
N PHE A 129 33.02 5.02 -25.65
CA PHE A 129 32.30 5.88 -24.71
C PHE A 129 31.95 5.13 -23.40
N LEU A 130 31.40 3.92 -23.54
CA LEU A 130 31.01 3.10 -22.39
C LEU A 130 32.21 2.75 -21.51
N GLN A 131 33.35 2.38 -22.11
CA GLN A 131 34.61 2.09 -21.42
C GLN A 131 35.08 3.30 -20.61
N HIS A 132 35.15 4.48 -21.24
CA HIS A 132 35.54 5.72 -20.58
C HIS A 132 34.61 6.06 -19.41
N ALA A 133 33.30 5.99 -19.62
CA ALA A 133 32.33 6.34 -18.59
C ALA A 133 32.32 5.33 -17.43
N LEU A 134 32.53 4.04 -17.68
CA LEU A 134 32.70 3.03 -16.62
C LEU A 134 33.98 3.28 -15.81
N ALA A 135 35.06 3.74 -16.45
CA ALA A 135 36.34 4.03 -15.80
C ALA A 135 36.37 5.37 -15.05
N ASP A 136 35.52 6.34 -15.42
CA ASP A 136 35.55 7.69 -14.88
C ASP A 136 34.96 7.80 -13.45
N ALA A 137 35.82 7.52 -12.46
CA ALA A 137 35.51 7.72 -11.05
C ALA A 137 35.62 9.18 -10.60
N SER A 138 36.21 10.04 -11.42
CA SER A 138 36.35 11.49 -11.17
C SER A 138 35.14 12.30 -11.63
N ALA A 139 34.24 11.71 -12.42
CA ALA A 139 33.03 12.36 -12.86
C ALA A 139 32.23 12.90 -11.65
N PRO A 140 31.69 14.13 -11.75
CA PRO A 140 30.95 14.75 -10.65
C PRO A 140 29.68 13.95 -10.27
N TYR A 141 29.19 13.10 -11.17
CA TYR A 141 28.08 12.20 -10.93
C TYR A 141 28.42 10.77 -11.30
N GLN A 142 27.94 9.85 -10.46
CA GLN A 142 28.13 8.42 -10.56
C GLN A 142 26.74 7.78 -10.65
N LEU A 143 26.35 7.38 -11.86
CA LEU A 143 25.09 6.70 -12.14
C LEU A 143 25.22 5.21 -11.80
N LEU A 144 24.44 4.75 -10.85
CA LEU A 144 24.40 3.35 -10.44
C LEU A 144 23.69 2.49 -11.50
N LEU A 145 24.38 1.51 -12.06
CA LEU A 145 23.85 0.59 -13.07
C LEU A 145 23.20 -0.67 -12.47
N THR A 146 23.50 -0.98 -11.22
CA THR A 146 23.02 -2.17 -10.50
C THR A 146 22.06 -1.80 -9.38
N THR A 147 21.46 -2.80 -8.73
CA THR A 147 20.75 -2.59 -7.46
C THR A 147 21.69 -2.93 -6.31
N SER A 148 22.01 -1.97 -5.45
CA SER A 148 23.02 -2.12 -4.39
C SER A 148 22.74 -1.23 -3.18
N LEU A 149 23.47 -1.45 -2.10
CA LEU A 149 23.32 -0.83 -0.80
C LEU A 149 24.75 -0.46 -0.31
N PRO A 150 25.03 0.83 -0.08
CA PRO A 150 26.30 1.26 0.52
C PRO A 150 26.48 0.63 1.89
N ARG A 151 27.73 0.37 2.28
CA ARG A 151 28.02 -0.08 3.65
C ARG A 151 27.60 0.99 4.67
N ASP A 152 27.46 0.60 5.92
CA ASP A 152 27.05 1.52 6.98
C ASP A 152 28.03 2.71 7.12
N ASP A 153 29.33 2.49 6.92
CA ASP A 153 30.37 3.53 6.92
C ASP A 153 30.39 4.39 5.64
N GLU A 154 29.83 3.90 4.53
CA GLU A 154 29.73 4.63 3.25
C GLU A 154 28.40 5.39 3.12
N LEU A 155 27.41 5.04 3.93
CA LEU A 155 26.01 5.40 3.72
C LEU A 155 25.79 6.91 3.84
N GLU A 156 26.23 7.53 4.93
CA GLU A 156 26.01 8.95 5.20
C GLU A 156 26.59 9.81 4.08
N GLN A 157 27.85 9.55 3.71
CA GLN A 157 28.56 10.28 2.66
C GLN A 157 27.94 10.04 1.27
N THR A 158 27.53 8.81 0.97
CA THR A 158 26.86 8.48 -0.30
C THR A 158 25.55 9.23 -0.44
N MET A 159 24.79 9.37 0.65
CA MET A 159 23.43 9.91 0.62
C MET A 159 23.38 11.44 0.63
N GLN A 160 24.46 12.12 1.04
CA GLN A 160 24.52 13.58 1.21
C GLN A 160 24.05 14.36 -0.03
N HIS A 161 24.29 13.84 -1.24
CA HIS A 161 23.90 14.46 -2.51
C HIS A 161 23.31 13.49 -3.53
N ALA A 162 22.88 12.29 -3.09
CA ALA A 162 22.33 11.30 -4.00
C ALA A 162 20.92 11.66 -4.47
N GLN A 163 20.63 11.46 -5.77
CA GLN A 163 19.28 11.37 -6.29
C GLN A 163 18.90 9.91 -6.43
N TYR A 164 18.03 9.42 -5.56
CA TYR A 164 17.82 7.99 -5.41
C TYR A 164 16.36 7.54 -5.45
N ARG A 165 16.20 6.26 -5.78
CA ARG A 165 14.98 5.48 -5.61
C ARG A 165 15.35 4.22 -4.86
N LEU A 166 14.55 3.86 -3.86
CA LEU A 166 14.72 2.63 -3.11
C LEU A 166 13.87 1.50 -3.70
N ILE A 167 14.42 0.29 -3.68
CA ILE A 167 13.72 -0.95 -3.99
C ILE A 167 13.75 -1.85 -2.76
N ARG A 168 12.56 -2.28 -2.34
CA ARG A 168 12.40 -3.27 -1.28
C ARG A 168 12.84 -4.64 -1.76
N ARG A 169 13.77 -5.28 -1.04
CA ARG A 169 14.28 -6.62 -1.30
C ARG A 169 13.88 -7.55 -0.15
N SER A 170 12.92 -8.43 -0.41
CA SER A 170 12.46 -9.48 0.50
C SER A 170 12.43 -10.84 -0.22
N GLY A 171 12.00 -11.90 0.46
CA GLY A 171 11.81 -13.22 -0.14
C GLY A 171 11.96 -14.33 0.90
N PHE A 172 12.03 -15.57 0.44
CA PHE A 172 12.28 -16.73 1.29
C PHE A 172 13.58 -17.42 0.86
N ILE A 173 14.23 -18.08 1.81
CA ILE A 173 15.34 -18.99 1.59
C ILE A 173 14.71 -20.35 1.31
N GLN A 174 14.83 -20.80 0.07
CA GLN A 174 14.39 -22.13 -0.37
C GLN A 174 15.62 -23.03 -0.44
N SER A 175 16.09 -23.47 0.73
CA SER A 175 17.21 -24.40 0.84
C SER A 175 16.89 -25.41 1.94
N ASN A 176 16.76 -26.68 1.57
CA ASN A 176 16.44 -27.77 2.49
C ASN A 176 17.60 -28.07 3.46
N THR A 177 18.79 -27.55 3.18
CA THR A 177 19.96 -27.65 4.07
C THR A 177 20.08 -26.45 5.01
N PHE A 178 19.38 -25.34 4.76
CA PHE A 178 19.44 -24.14 5.58
C PHE A 178 18.55 -24.23 6.83
N ASN A 179 17.30 -24.67 6.65
CA ASN A 179 16.31 -24.87 7.70
C ASN A 179 15.25 -25.89 7.22
N ALA A 180 14.58 -26.59 8.14
CA ALA A 180 13.55 -27.58 7.84
C ALA A 180 12.31 -26.97 7.15
N GLU A 181 12.02 -25.70 7.46
CA GLU A 181 10.95 -24.92 6.84
C GLU A 181 11.48 -23.71 6.05
N PRO A 182 10.75 -23.21 5.04
CA PRO A 182 11.13 -22.02 4.28
C PRO A 182 11.32 -20.79 5.18
N PHE A 183 12.56 -20.31 5.29
CA PHE A 183 12.90 -19.19 6.16
C PHE A 183 12.75 -17.84 5.45
N LYS A 184 12.09 -16.86 6.05
CA LYS A 184 11.91 -15.53 5.44
C LYS A 184 13.20 -14.72 5.49
N LYS A 185 13.67 -14.22 4.34
CA LYS A 185 14.81 -13.32 4.24
C LYS A 185 14.51 -11.98 4.93
N GLN A 186 15.48 -11.45 5.66
CA GLN A 186 15.45 -10.08 6.17
C GLN A 186 15.15 -9.11 5.03
N THR A 187 14.17 -8.23 5.29
CA THR A 187 13.79 -7.20 4.33
C THR A 187 14.83 -6.10 4.38
N GLN A 188 15.42 -5.77 3.23
CA GLN A 188 16.39 -4.70 3.09
C GLN A 188 15.96 -3.77 1.97
N TYR A 189 16.40 -2.51 2.02
CA TYR A 189 16.06 -1.49 1.03
C TYR A 189 17.33 -1.11 0.30
N TYR A 190 17.36 -1.33 -1.01
CA TYR A 190 18.55 -1.11 -1.86
C TYR A 190 18.31 0.11 -2.74
N LEU A 191 19.38 0.83 -3.11
CA LEU A 191 19.36 1.82 -4.18
C LEU A 191 19.08 1.10 -5.51
N ALA A 192 18.12 1.62 -6.28
CA ALA A 192 17.75 1.10 -7.58
C ALA A 192 18.80 1.42 -8.66
N ALA A 193 18.83 0.64 -9.74
CA ALA A 193 19.52 1.09 -10.95
C ALA A 193 18.92 2.44 -11.42
N GLY A 194 19.80 3.35 -11.81
CA GLY A 194 19.48 4.73 -12.18
C GLY A 194 19.64 5.78 -11.06
N VAL A 195 20.02 5.37 -9.84
CA VAL A 195 20.40 6.32 -8.78
C VAL A 195 21.66 7.08 -9.18
N THR A 196 21.72 8.37 -8.93
CA THR A 196 22.96 9.16 -9.10
C THR A 196 23.52 9.54 -7.74
N CYS A 197 24.81 9.34 -7.56
CA CYS A 197 25.58 9.76 -6.39
C CYS A 197 26.69 10.73 -6.83
N THR A 198 27.25 11.50 -5.90
CA THR A 198 28.45 12.33 -6.18
C THR A 198 29.76 11.56 -6.05
N GLN A 199 29.70 10.33 -5.54
CA GLN A 199 30.85 9.45 -5.36
C GLN A 199 30.44 7.98 -5.50
N ARG A 200 31.42 7.14 -5.83
CA ARG A 200 31.26 5.68 -5.85
C ARG A 200 31.36 5.14 -4.42
N TYR A 201 30.65 4.05 -4.16
CA TYR A 201 30.75 3.27 -2.92
C TYR A 201 31.06 1.80 -3.26
N HIS A 202 31.48 0.98 -2.29
CA HIS A 202 31.84 -0.42 -2.55
C HIS A 202 30.70 -1.40 -2.29
N GLY A 203 29.81 -1.07 -1.36
CA GLY A 203 28.73 -1.97 -0.93
C GLY A 203 29.26 -3.31 -0.38
N ASP A 204 28.36 -4.25 -0.15
CA ASP A 204 28.74 -5.49 0.54
C ASP A 204 27.92 -6.75 0.20
N LEU A 205 28.30 -7.86 0.82
CA LEU A 205 27.48 -9.05 0.96
C LEU A 205 26.68 -8.96 2.25
N TYR A 206 25.40 -8.64 2.14
CA TYR A 206 24.56 -8.49 3.33
C TYR A 206 23.96 -9.83 3.73
N THR A 207 24.10 -10.18 5.00
CA THR A 207 23.37 -11.29 5.59
C THR A 207 21.87 -11.06 5.45
N VAL A 208 21.13 -12.09 5.05
CA VAL A 208 19.66 -12.03 4.93
C VAL A 208 18.95 -12.96 5.92
N ALA A 209 19.68 -13.60 6.81
CA ALA A 209 19.13 -14.38 7.91
C ALA A 209 20.16 -14.47 9.05
N GLU A 210 19.71 -14.19 10.27
CA GLU A 210 20.56 -14.20 11.48
C GLU A 210 20.80 -15.63 12.01
N SER A 211 19.97 -16.60 11.61
CA SER A 211 20.03 -17.99 12.07
C SER A 211 19.76 -18.98 10.95
N GLY A 212 20.51 -20.07 10.91
CA GLY A 212 20.37 -21.18 9.96
C GLY A 212 21.66 -21.99 9.88
N ASN A 213 21.63 -23.15 9.20
CA ASN A 213 22.77 -24.08 9.18
C ASN A 213 23.98 -23.57 8.38
N HIS A 214 23.80 -22.60 7.49
CA HIS A 214 24.87 -21.98 6.71
C HIS A 214 24.50 -20.53 6.41
N PRO A 215 25.46 -19.62 6.19
CA PRO A 215 25.13 -18.24 5.90
C PRO A 215 24.41 -18.10 4.55
N VAL A 216 23.56 -17.09 4.45
CA VAL A 216 22.91 -16.71 3.20
C VAL A 216 23.09 -15.22 3.02
N TYR A 217 23.74 -14.86 1.91
CA TYR A 217 24.09 -13.48 1.60
C TYR A 217 23.27 -12.96 0.42
N ARG A 218 23.11 -11.64 0.38
CA ARG A 218 22.59 -10.90 -0.76
C ARG A 218 23.69 -10.03 -1.33
N TYR A 219 24.03 -10.31 -2.58
CA TYR A 219 25.00 -9.54 -3.35
C TYR A 219 24.54 -8.10 -3.53
N SER A 220 25.41 -7.15 -3.18
CA SER A 220 25.12 -5.71 -3.21
C SER A 220 26.31 -4.89 -3.70
N LYS A 221 27.15 -5.47 -4.57
CA LYS A 221 28.27 -4.72 -5.17
C LYS A 221 27.73 -3.82 -6.29
N PRO A 222 28.06 -2.52 -6.26
CA PRO A 222 27.62 -1.58 -7.26
C PRO A 222 28.48 -1.64 -8.53
N MET A 223 27.88 -1.24 -9.64
CA MET A 223 28.59 -0.83 -10.86
C MET A 223 28.14 0.59 -11.21
N PHE A 224 29.07 1.47 -11.57
CA PHE A 224 28.77 2.88 -11.85
C PHE A 224 29.19 3.30 -13.25
N LEU A 225 28.52 4.32 -13.75
CA LEU A 225 28.84 5.06 -14.97
C LEU A 225 29.03 6.54 -14.61
N GLY A 226 30.16 7.16 -14.96
CA GLY A 226 30.43 8.58 -14.73
C GLY A 226 29.64 9.49 -15.68
N GLY A 227 29.23 10.68 -15.21
CA GLY A 227 28.55 11.71 -16.00
C GLY A 227 28.86 13.16 -15.57
N GLU A 228 28.72 14.12 -16.50
CA GLU A 228 29.07 15.55 -16.32
C GLU A 228 27.85 16.42 -15.95
N GLY A 229 27.90 17.23 -14.89
CA GLY A 229 26.95 18.35 -14.67
C GLY A 229 25.79 18.12 -13.68
N MET A 230 25.49 19.17 -12.91
CA MET A 230 24.67 19.16 -11.69
C MET A 230 23.16 19.12 -11.92
N ILE A 231 22.47 18.28 -11.14
CA ILE A 231 21.01 18.32 -10.93
C ILE A 231 20.74 18.41 -9.42
N GLU A 232 20.35 19.59 -8.95
CA GLU A 232 19.53 19.68 -7.75
C GLU A 232 18.10 19.26 -8.10
N SER A 233 17.68 18.08 -7.62
CA SER A 233 16.27 17.71 -7.64
C SER A 233 15.93 16.72 -6.54
N GLY A 234 16.29 17.06 -5.29
CA GLY A 234 15.73 16.43 -4.09
C GLY A 234 14.22 16.67 -4.05
N THR A 235 13.47 15.87 -4.79
CA THR A 235 12.04 16.06 -5.03
C THR A 235 11.19 15.23 -4.10
N LEU A 236 11.74 14.20 -3.46
CA LEU A 236 11.03 13.43 -2.45
C LEU A 236 11.15 14.11 -1.09
N GLN A 237 10.01 14.48 -0.53
CA GLN A 237 9.90 14.99 0.82
C GLN A 237 9.22 13.91 1.67
N CYS A 238 9.90 13.42 2.69
CA CYS A 238 9.36 12.42 3.63
C CYS A 238 9.07 13.11 4.97
N PHE A 239 7.92 12.79 5.55
CA PHE A 239 7.45 13.35 6.82
C PHE A 239 6.97 12.23 7.73
N ASP A 240 7.18 12.43 9.03
CA ASP A 240 6.55 11.58 10.04
C ASP A 240 5.10 12.03 10.21
N LEU A 241 4.17 11.13 9.89
CA LEU A 241 2.74 11.37 9.99
C LEU A 241 2.23 10.60 11.20
N THR A 242 1.78 11.35 12.21
CA THR A 242 1.18 10.78 13.42
C THR A 242 -0.32 11.08 13.44
N LEU A 243 -1.12 10.06 13.72
CA LEU A 243 -2.56 10.19 13.93
C LEU A 243 -2.87 9.88 15.40
N THR A 244 -3.58 10.78 16.07
CA THR A 244 -4.13 10.51 17.41
C THR A 244 -5.63 10.26 17.29
N THR A 245 -6.13 9.11 17.72
CA THR A 245 -7.57 8.80 17.68
C THR A 245 -8.33 9.73 18.62
N GLN A 246 -9.28 10.51 18.08
CA GLN A 246 -10.13 11.41 18.90
C GLN A 246 -11.45 10.74 19.29
N GLY A 247 -11.77 9.63 18.62
CA GLY A 247 -12.85 8.73 18.98
C GLY A 247 -12.48 7.31 18.58
N LEU A 248 -13.48 6.49 18.30
CA LEU A 248 -13.25 5.09 17.94
C LEU A 248 -12.86 4.95 16.48
N LEU A 249 -11.75 4.28 16.18
CA LEU A 249 -11.35 4.03 14.79
C LEU A 249 -11.57 2.55 14.45
N HIS A 250 -12.30 2.29 13.37
CA HIS A 250 -12.48 0.94 12.81
C HIS A 250 -12.11 0.91 11.33
N VAL A 251 -11.13 0.08 10.96
CA VAL A 251 -10.79 -0.26 9.58
C VAL A 251 -10.92 -1.77 9.42
N GLY A 252 -11.92 -2.21 8.67
CA GLY A 252 -12.23 -3.63 8.49
C GLY A 252 -11.87 -4.15 7.10
N GLU A 253 -11.77 -5.47 7.00
CA GLU A 253 -11.50 -6.21 5.75
C GLU A 253 -12.77 -6.88 5.16
N GLY A 254 -13.96 -6.50 5.65
CA GLY A 254 -15.25 -7.01 5.18
C GLY A 254 -15.70 -8.34 5.79
N LYS A 255 -14.85 -8.98 6.61
CA LYS A 255 -15.20 -10.19 7.36
C LYS A 255 -16.22 -9.91 8.47
N VAL A 256 -16.84 -10.99 8.94
CA VAL A 256 -17.75 -11.05 10.09
C VAL A 256 -17.33 -12.24 10.92
N ILE A 257 -17.11 -12.04 12.22
CA ILE A 257 -16.90 -13.14 13.15
C ILE A 257 -18.29 -13.64 13.59
N PRO A 258 -18.65 -14.90 13.28
CA PRO A 258 -19.92 -15.47 13.70
C PRO A 258 -19.92 -15.76 15.21
N LYS A 259 -21.12 -15.87 15.80
CA LYS A 259 -21.29 -16.25 17.22
C LYS A 259 -20.60 -17.57 17.60
N LYS A 260 -20.43 -18.47 16.63
CA LYS A 260 -19.77 -19.77 16.80
C LYS A 260 -18.26 -19.71 16.95
N PHE A 261 -17.64 -18.53 16.82
CA PHE A 261 -16.18 -18.35 16.82
C PHE A 261 -15.68 -17.37 17.89
N TYR A 262 -16.53 -17.02 18.86
CA TYR A 262 -16.12 -16.28 20.04
C TYR A 262 -16.79 -16.84 21.30
N MET A 263 -16.17 -16.63 22.46
CA MET A 263 -16.70 -17.01 23.75
C MET A 263 -17.13 -15.78 24.54
N LEU A 264 -18.28 -15.87 25.21
CA LEU A 264 -18.73 -14.87 26.18
C LEU A 264 -18.51 -15.41 27.61
N ASN A 265 -17.61 -14.78 28.35
CA ASN A 265 -17.27 -15.13 29.73
C ASN A 265 -17.56 -13.93 30.65
N GLY A 266 -18.77 -13.90 31.23
CA GLY A 266 -19.21 -12.79 32.08
C GLY A 266 -19.20 -11.46 31.33
N ASN A 267 -18.28 -10.57 31.71
CA ASN A 267 -18.08 -9.26 31.09
C ASN A 267 -16.92 -9.25 30.05
N THR A 268 -16.62 -10.38 29.42
CA THR A 268 -15.55 -10.45 28.41
C THR A 268 -15.95 -11.28 27.19
N ILE A 269 -15.57 -10.80 26.01
CA ILE A 269 -15.66 -11.54 24.75
C ILE A 269 -14.25 -11.96 24.35
N SER A 270 -14.02 -13.26 24.15
CA SER A 270 -12.74 -13.81 23.72
C SER A 270 -12.84 -14.35 22.31
N TYR A 271 -12.01 -13.85 21.40
CA TYR A 271 -11.89 -14.39 20.05
C TYR A 271 -11.01 -15.61 20.06
N ILE A 272 -11.43 -16.63 19.33
CA ILE A 272 -10.70 -17.88 19.22
C ILE A 272 -9.79 -17.83 18.00
N ASP A 273 -8.57 -18.31 18.18
CA ASP A 273 -7.68 -18.57 17.06
C ASP A 273 -8.16 -19.79 16.29
N GLU A 274 -8.75 -19.55 15.11
CA GLU A 274 -9.31 -20.59 14.26
C GLU A 274 -8.27 -21.63 13.84
N GLU A 275 -7.05 -21.22 13.48
CA GLU A 275 -5.99 -22.15 13.06
C GLU A 275 -5.60 -23.07 14.21
N GLN A 276 -5.40 -22.51 15.41
CA GLN A 276 -5.10 -23.32 16.58
C GLN A 276 -6.27 -24.21 17.00
N LEU A 277 -7.51 -23.72 16.88
CA LEU A 277 -8.71 -24.51 17.16
C LEU A 277 -8.78 -25.72 16.22
N PHE A 278 -8.64 -25.50 14.91
CA PHE A 278 -8.62 -26.58 13.93
C PHE A 278 -7.49 -27.57 14.18
N ALA A 279 -6.29 -27.09 14.55
CA ALA A 279 -5.16 -27.95 14.90
C ALA A 279 -5.44 -28.82 16.16
N ILE A 280 -6.15 -28.30 17.16
CA ILE A 280 -6.56 -29.09 18.33
C ILE A 280 -7.66 -30.10 17.95
N LEU A 281 -8.64 -29.68 17.16
CA LEU A 281 -9.74 -30.56 16.71
C LEU A 281 -9.24 -31.73 15.88
N LEU A 282 -8.28 -31.50 14.98
CA LEU A 282 -7.59 -32.54 14.21
C LEU A 282 -6.85 -33.52 15.13
N ARG A 283 -6.02 -33.00 16.04
CA ARG A 283 -5.24 -33.83 16.98
C ARG A 283 -6.10 -34.71 17.88
N ARG A 284 -7.31 -34.23 18.24
CA ARG A 284 -8.25 -34.96 19.11
C ARG A 284 -9.32 -35.75 18.35
N ASN A 285 -9.26 -35.79 17.02
CA ASN A 285 -10.28 -36.40 16.16
C ASN A 285 -11.72 -35.92 16.47
N GLN A 286 -11.90 -34.60 16.64
CA GLN A 286 -13.18 -33.97 16.99
C GLN A 286 -13.80 -33.15 15.84
N LEU A 287 -13.26 -33.26 14.61
CA LEU A 287 -13.73 -32.47 13.47
C LEU A 287 -15.20 -32.71 13.14
N GLU A 288 -15.65 -33.97 13.11
CA GLU A 288 -17.07 -34.29 12.82
C GLU A 288 -18.03 -33.66 13.83
N ARG A 289 -17.63 -33.62 15.11
CA ARG A 289 -18.43 -32.96 16.15
C ARG A 289 -18.44 -31.45 15.99
N PHE A 290 -17.34 -30.86 15.56
CA PHE A 290 -17.27 -29.44 15.27
C PHE A 290 -18.11 -29.07 14.05
N GLU A 291 -18.11 -29.90 13.00
CA GLU A 291 -18.97 -29.74 11.83
C GLU A 291 -20.45 -29.80 12.23
N ALA A 292 -20.84 -30.81 13.03
CA ALA A 292 -22.20 -30.92 13.56
C ALA A 292 -22.60 -29.70 14.40
N TYR A 293 -21.69 -29.16 15.22
CA TYR A 293 -21.91 -27.91 15.95
C TYR A 293 -22.08 -26.72 14.99
N CYS A 294 -21.24 -26.60 13.96
CA CYS A 294 -21.31 -25.55 12.96
C CYS A 294 -22.62 -25.58 12.15
N LEU A 295 -23.16 -26.77 11.86
CA LEU A 295 -24.44 -26.96 11.16
C LEU A 295 -25.66 -26.89 12.08
N GLY A 296 -25.48 -27.14 13.38
CA GLY A 296 -26.57 -27.19 14.36
C GLY A 296 -27.11 -25.82 14.80
N ALA A 297 -28.19 -25.85 15.58
CA ALA A 297 -28.81 -24.66 16.15
C ALA A 297 -28.02 -24.04 17.33
N ASP A 298 -27.10 -24.80 17.94
CA ASP A 298 -26.27 -24.29 19.03
C ASP A 298 -25.27 -23.25 18.50
N THR A 299 -25.12 -22.17 19.25
CA THR A 299 -24.20 -21.05 18.96
C THR A 299 -23.20 -20.79 20.08
N ASP A 300 -23.25 -21.58 21.16
CA ASP A 300 -22.40 -21.39 22.34
C ASP A 300 -21.11 -22.22 22.20
N LEU A 301 -20.01 -21.54 21.86
CA LEU A 301 -18.71 -22.20 21.68
C LEU A 301 -18.17 -22.78 23.00
N GLY A 302 -18.49 -22.18 24.14
CA GLY A 302 -18.09 -22.69 25.45
C GLY A 302 -18.77 -24.02 25.77
N ARG A 303 -20.03 -24.19 25.38
CA ARG A 303 -20.74 -25.49 25.50
C ARG A 303 -20.12 -26.55 24.60
N PHE A 304 -19.72 -26.17 23.38
CA PHE A 304 -18.99 -27.07 22.49
C PHE A 304 -17.63 -27.48 23.09
N PHE A 305 -16.85 -26.56 23.65
CA PHE A 305 -15.58 -26.90 24.30
C PHE A 305 -15.75 -27.85 25.48
N LYS A 306 -16.84 -27.72 26.25
CA LYS A 306 -17.19 -28.68 27.30
C LYS A 306 -17.52 -30.07 26.74
N SER A 307 -18.22 -30.16 25.61
CA SER A 307 -18.61 -31.45 25.01
C SER A 307 -17.43 -32.27 24.47
N ILE A 308 -16.33 -31.60 24.11
CA ILE A 308 -15.06 -32.23 23.70
C ILE A 308 -14.02 -32.32 24.83
N ALA A 309 -14.43 -32.02 26.07
CA ALA A 309 -13.57 -32.01 27.26
C ALA A 309 -12.27 -31.19 27.06
N LEU A 310 -12.39 -29.98 26.50
CA LEU A 310 -11.25 -29.07 26.38
C LEU A 310 -10.91 -28.48 27.75
N SER A 311 -9.67 -28.64 28.21
CA SER A 311 -9.26 -28.12 29.52
C SER A 311 -9.22 -26.59 29.54
N PRO A 312 -9.34 -25.94 30.71
CA PRO A 312 -9.25 -24.48 30.81
C PRO A 312 -7.93 -23.91 30.24
N ALA A 313 -6.81 -24.63 30.41
CA ALA A 313 -5.52 -24.22 29.87
C ALA A 313 -5.49 -24.25 28.34
N GLU A 314 -6.08 -25.27 27.72
CA GLU A 314 -6.21 -25.36 26.26
C GLU A 314 -7.18 -24.32 25.72
N GLN A 315 -8.30 -24.07 26.41
CA GLN A 315 -9.23 -23.00 26.06
C GLN A 315 -8.51 -21.64 26.11
N HIS A 316 -7.69 -21.41 27.12
CA HIS A 316 -6.92 -20.17 27.25
C HIS A 316 -5.89 -20.01 26.12
N ALA A 317 -5.19 -21.10 25.74
CA ALA A 317 -4.25 -21.08 24.62
C ALA A 317 -4.92 -20.75 23.28
N LEU A 318 -6.19 -21.11 23.12
CA LEU A 318 -6.99 -20.78 21.94
C LEU A 318 -7.45 -19.32 21.90
N VAL A 319 -7.38 -18.57 23.00
CA VAL A 319 -7.81 -17.17 23.01
C VAL A 319 -6.78 -16.31 22.28
N ARG A 320 -7.19 -15.73 21.15
CA ARG A 320 -6.40 -14.78 20.39
C ARG A 320 -6.34 -13.42 21.08
N CYS A 321 -7.50 -12.93 21.50
CA CYS A 321 -7.62 -11.67 22.24
C CYS A 321 -8.93 -11.62 23.02
N THR A 322 -8.96 -10.78 24.04
CA THR A 322 -10.11 -10.60 24.94
C THR A 322 -10.50 -9.14 25.02
N PHE A 323 -11.78 -8.86 24.85
CA PHE A 323 -12.36 -7.53 24.99
C PHE A 323 -13.32 -7.50 26.17
N ARG A 324 -13.38 -6.36 26.86
CA ARG A 324 -14.47 -6.09 27.81
C ARG A 324 -15.79 -5.99 27.06
N SER A 325 -16.83 -6.66 27.56
CA SER A 325 -18.11 -6.82 26.85
C SER A 325 -19.21 -5.86 27.31
N ALA A 326 -18.97 -5.06 28.35
CA ALA A 326 -19.97 -4.17 28.96
C ALA A 326 -20.60 -3.22 27.96
N ASP A 327 -19.80 -2.78 26.99
CA ASP A 327 -20.19 -1.82 25.95
C ASP A 327 -20.64 -2.49 24.63
N ALA A 328 -20.54 -3.83 24.53
CA ALA A 328 -20.73 -4.62 23.31
C ALA A 328 -21.93 -5.58 23.34
N LEU A 329 -22.58 -5.75 24.51
CA LEU A 329 -23.72 -6.65 24.68
C LEU A 329 -25.04 -5.87 24.77
N ASP A 330 -26.10 -6.42 24.17
CA ASP A 330 -27.45 -5.93 24.38
C ASP A 330 -28.04 -6.43 25.72
N GLU A 331 -29.24 -5.96 26.08
CA GLU A 331 -29.95 -6.34 27.32
C GLU A 331 -30.23 -7.85 27.43
N ASN A 332 -30.14 -8.58 26.31
CA ASN A 332 -30.29 -10.03 26.24
C ASN A 332 -28.93 -10.77 26.25
N HIS A 333 -27.84 -10.08 26.59
CA HIS A 333 -26.46 -10.58 26.54
C HIS A 333 -26.07 -11.16 25.17
N SER A 334 -26.61 -10.61 24.08
CA SER A 334 -26.39 -11.10 22.73
C SER A 334 -25.52 -10.12 21.92
N CYS A 335 -24.40 -10.61 21.37
CA CYS A 335 -23.62 -9.93 20.35
C CYS A 335 -23.92 -10.59 19.00
N LYS A 336 -24.69 -9.93 18.13
CA LYS A 336 -25.20 -10.61 16.93
C LYS A 336 -24.16 -10.67 15.81
N GLU A 337 -23.30 -9.66 15.71
CA GLU A 337 -22.34 -9.56 14.63
C GLU A 337 -21.10 -8.76 15.05
N ILE A 338 -19.92 -9.37 14.94
CA ILE A 338 -18.65 -8.71 15.24
C ILE A 338 -17.89 -8.46 13.95
N ARG A 339 -17.54 -7.21 13.71
CA ARG A 339 -16.70 -6.77 12.59
C ARG A 339 -15.25 -6.63 13.07
N PRO A 340 -14.34 -7.53 12.65
CA PRO A 340 -12.94 -7.47 13.08
C PRO A 340 -12.21 -6.31 12.40
N PHE A 341 -11.15 -5.85 13.06
CA PHE A 341 -10.20 -4.90 12.51
C PHE A 341 -9.22 -5.62 11.58
N ILE A 342 -8.76 -4.93 10.54
CA ILE A 342 -7.79 -5.46 9.57
C ILE A 342 -6.45 -5.80 10.25
N ARG A 343 -5.87 -6.93 9.85
CA ARG A 343 -4.59 -7.42 10.37
C ARG A 343 -3.63 -7.74 9.22
N ASN A 344 -2.34 -7.67 9.51
CA ASN A 344 -1.31 -8.08 8.55
C ASN A 344 -1.20 -9.62 8.49
N THR A 345 -0.28 -10.14 7.67
CA THR A 345 -0.08 -11.60 7.54
C THR A 345 0.45 -12.27 8.82
N ALA A 346 0.95 -11.50 9.79
CA ALA A 346 1.36 -11.96 11.10
C ALA A 346 0.24 -11.79 12.16
N ASN A 347 -1.00 -11.54 11.71
CA ASN A 347 -2.19 -11.35 12.55
C ASN A 347 -2.12 -10.13 13.50
N GLN A 348 -1.27 -9.15 13.19
CA GLN A 348 -1.12 -7.93 13.98
C GLN A 348 -1.98 -6.80 13.41
N VAL A 349 -2.57 -5.99 14.30
CA VAL A 349 -3.41 -4.85 13.92
C VAL A 349 -2.54 -3.72 13.36
N TYR A 350 -2.99 -3.12 12.25
CA TYR A 350 -2.36 -1.95 11.65
C TYR A 350 -3.38 -1.14 10.85
N VAL A 351 -3.11 0.15 10.61
CA VAL A 351 -3.92 0.99 9.72
C VAL A 351 -3.28 1.01 8.33
N PRO A 352 -3.97 0.53 7.28
CA PRO A 352 -3.44 0.56 5.92
C PRO A 352 -3.21 1.98 5.42
N GLY A 353 -2.07 2.21 4.75
CA GLY A 353 -1.73 3.50 4.15
C GLY A 353 -2.74 3.93 3.09
N SER A 354 -3.38 2.98 2.42
CA SER A 354 -4.50 3.22 1.49
C SER A 354 -5.72 3.85 2.17
N SER A 355 -6.02 3.48 3.42
CA SER A 355 -7.13 4.06 4.19
C SER A 355 -6.84 5.50 4.58
N ILE A 356 -5.61 5.79 4.98
CA ILE A 356 -5.14 7.13 5.32
C ILE A 356 -5.11 8.02 4.08
N LYS A 357 -4.50 7.52 2.99
CA LYS A 357 -4.46 8.18 1.69
C LYS A 357 -5.85 8.47 1.14
N GLY A 358 -6.81 7.56 1.34
CA GLY A 358 -8.21 7.76 0.96
C GLY A 358 -8.85 8.96 1.67
N ALA A 359 -8.61 9.12 2.98
CA ALA A 359 -9.11 10.29 3.70
C ALA A 359 -8.40 11.60 3.31
N LEU A 360 -7.08 11.55 3.09
CA LEU A 360 -6.33 12.70 2.56
C LEU A 360 -6.84 13.12 1.17
N ARG A 361 -7.16 12.14 0.31
CA ARG A 361 -7.77 12.38 -1.01
C ARG A 361 -9.09 13.16 -0.87
N THR A 362 -9.96 12.79 0.08
CA THR A 362 -11.22 13.52 0.34
C THR A 362 -10.95 14.97 0.73
N ALA A 363 -10.03 15.23 1.66
CA ALA A 363 -9.70 16.59 2.09
C ALA A 363 -9.09 17.44 0.95
N LEU A 364 -8.19 16.86 0.15
CA LEU A 364 -7.58 17.52 -0.99
C LEU A 364 -8.61 17.83 -2.10
N LEU A 365 -9.45 16.85 -2.45
CA LEU A 365 -10.54 17.05 -3.40
C LEU A 365 -11.48 18.16 -2.94
N PHE A 366 -11.86 18.18 -1.66
CA PHE A 366 -12.66 19.27 -1.10
C PHE A 366 -12.02 20.64 -1.33
N SER A 367 -10.73 20.78 -1.02
CA SER A 367 -10.00 22.04 -1.26
C SER A 367 -9.99 22.43 -2.73
N MET A 368 -9.80 21.47 -3.64
CA MET A 368 -9.81 21.74 -5.09
C MET A 368 -11.21 22.16 -5.58
N ILE A 369 -12.28 21.56 -5.06
CA ILE A 369 -13.67 21.91 -5.40
C ILE A 369 -14.00 23.34 -4.93
N GLN A 370 -13.52 23.74 -3.76
CA GLN A 370 -13.74 25.08 -3.22
C GLN A 370 -13.00 26.16 -4.03
N GLN A 371 -11.83 25.84 -4.57
CA GLN A 371 -11.05 26.75 -5.41
C GLN A 371 -11.58 26.82 -6.86
N ASP A 372 -12.41 25.86 -7.27
CA ASP A 372 -13.02 25.83 -8.58
C ASP A 372 -14.28 26.70 -8.64
N GLY A 373 -14.11 27.92 -9.17
CA GLY A 373 -15.19 28.89 -9.41
C GLY A 373 -16.01 28.67 -10.69
N SER A 374 -15.78 27.57 -11.43
CA SER A 374 -16.55 27.28 -12.64
C SER A 374 -17.98 26.83 -12.32
N LYS A 375 -18.93 27.09 -13.24
CA LYS A 375 -20.28 26.52 -13.16
C LYS A 375 -20.20 24.99 -13.29
N LYS A 376 -20.71 24.29 -12.29
CA LYS A 376 -20.68 22.83 -12.20
C LYS A 376 -22.04 22.27 -12.64
N ALA A 377 -22.02 21.30 -13.55
CA ALA A 377 -23.21 20.50 -13.80
C ALA A 377 -23.49 19.59 -12.57
N PRO A 378 -24.77 19.28 -12.26
CA PRO A 378 -25.14 18.35 -11.21
C PRO A 378 -24.42 17.00 -11.34
N LEU A 379 -24.23 16.30 -10.23
CA LEU A 379 -23.63 14.97 -10.26
C LEU A 379 -24.56 14.00 -10.97
N ASP A 380 -24.00 13.24 -11.91
CA ASP A 380 -24.68 12.09 -12.48
C ASP A 380 -24.47 10.89 -11.56
N TRP A 381 -25.44 10.65 -10.68
CA TRP A 381 -25.42 9.58 -9.68
C TRP A 381 -25.51 8.16 -10.30
N GLN A 382 -25.74 8.04 -11.62
CA GLN A 382 -25.72 6.77 -12.34
C GLN A 382 -24.33 6.44 -12.91
N LYS A 383 -23.45 7.44 -13.02
CA LYS A 383 -22.07 7.25 -13.51
C LYS A 383 -21.13 6.75 -12.40
N PRO A 384 -20.05 6.03 -12.76
CA PRO A 384 -19.07 5.56 -11.78
C PRO A 384 -18.40 6.73 -11.05
N ARG A 385 -18.22 6.58 -9.74
CA ARG A 385 -17.65 7.60 -8.82
C ARG A 385 -16.38 8.28 -9.33
N GLY A 386 -15.54 7.55 -10.07
CA GLY A 386 -14.25 8.05 -10.58
C GLY A 386 -14.37 9.20 -11.59
N ALA A 387 -15.48 9.30 -12.34
CA ALA A 387 -15.61 10.30 -13.41
C ALA A 387 -15.61 11.75 -12.90
N PHE A 388 -16.18 11.98 -11.71
CA PHE A 388 -16.18 13.30 -11.07
C PHE A 388 -14.81 13.65 -10.49
N GLU A 389 -14.19 12.72 -9.73
CA GLU A 389 -12.90 12.96 -9.10
C GLU A 389 -11.79 13.20 -10.14
N ALA A 390 -11.87 12.50 -11.28
CA ALA A 390 -10.96 12.66 -12.41
C ALA A 390 -10.85 14.12 -12.86
N ARG A 391 -11.96 14.89 -12.88
CA ARG A 391 -11.96 16.32 -13.25
C ARG A 391 -10.97 17.15 -12.41
N TYR A 392 -10.81 16.80 -11.15
CA TYR A 392 -9.95 17.52 -10.22
C TYR A 392 -8.57 16.91 -10.09
N LEU A 393 -8.46 15.57 -10.11
CA LEU A 393 -7.21 14.88 -9.82
C LEU A 393 -6.40 14.53 -11.06
N HIS A 394 -7.01 14.42 -12.24
CA HIS A 394 -6.32 14.08 -13.48
C HIS A 394 -5.61 15.27 -14.11
N GLN A 395 -4.74 15.91 -13.32
CA GLN A 395 -3.97 17.09 -13.70
C GLN A 395 -2.60 16.75 -14.32
N LEU A 396 -2.28 15.47 -14.46
CA LEU A 396 -1.04 15.02 -15.12
C LEU A 396 -1.34 14.59 -16.54
N TYR A 397 -0.37 14.83 -17.44
CA TYR A 397 -0.42 14.38 -18.83
C TYR A 397 -1.71 14.79 -19.59
N PRO A 398 -2.05 16.11 -19.66
CA PRO A 398 -3.26 16.59 -20.34
C PRO A 398 -3.39 16.14 -21.81
N GLN A 399 -2.26 15.86 -22.46
CA GLN A 399 -2.14 15.33 -23.81
C GLN A 399 -2.52 13.83 -23.94
N ILE A 400 -2.99 13.17 -22.88
CA ILE A 400 -3.66 11.86 -22.96
C ILE A 400 -5.16 12.13 -22.95
N GLU A 401 -5.82 11.92 -24.09
CA GLU A 401 -7.27 12.12 -24.24
C GLU A 401 -8.07 11.15 -23.39
N ARG A 402 -7.63 9.89 -23.31
CA ARG A 402 -8.30 8.88 -22.47
C ARG A 402 -8.13 9.18 -20.98
N ASP A 403 -9.19 8.92 -20.23
CA ASP A 403 -9.18 9.05 -18.78
C ASP A 403 -8.47 7.84 -18.16
N THR A 404 -7.30 8.05 -17.56
CA THR A 404 -6.48 6.95 -17.05
C THR A 404 -5.84 7.27 -15.70
N PRO A 405 -5.62 6.25 -14.82
CA PRO A 405 -5.01 6.47 -13.50
C PRO A 405 -3.62 7.12 -13.53
N GLN A 406 -2.90 7.06 -14.66
CA GLN A 406 -1.60 7.72 -14.80
C GLN A 406 -1.72 9.25 -14.72
N LYS A 407 -2.90 9.82 -14.99
CA LYS A 407 -3.16 11.26 -14.94
C LYS A 407 -3.34 11.79 -13.51
N ASP A 408 -3.55 10.92 -12.53
CA ASP A 408 -3.84 11.29 -11.14
C ASP A 408 -2.62 11.94 -10.45
N ILE A 409 -2.78 13.19 -10.00
CA ILE A 409 -1.77 13.96 -9.28
C ILE A 409 -1.37 13.30 -7.95
N LEU A 410 -2.28 12.55 -7.31
CA LEU A 410 -2.02 11.84 -6.05
C LEU A 410 -1.08 10.64 -6.22
N ARG A 411 -0.59 10.37 -7.43
CA ARG A 411 0.58 9.51 -7.63
C ARG A 411 1.84 10.06 -6.98
N GLY A 412 1.92 11.39 -6.83
CA GLY A 412 3.01 12.03 -6.10
C GLY A 412 2.83 12.04 -4.59
N LEU A 413 1.73 11.49 -4.05
CA LEU A 413 1.50 11.39 -2.61
C LEU A 413 1.47 9.91 -2.22
N SER A 414 2.34 9.48 -1.33
CA SER A 414 2.37 8.12 -0.80
C SER A 414 2.21 8.15 0.72
N VAL A 415 1.50 7.16 1.27
CA VAL A 415 1.39 6.95 2.71
C VAL A 415 1.71 5.50 2.97
N SER A 416 2.65 5.22 3.88
CA SER A 416 2.95 3.84 4.26
C SER A 416 1.82 3.25 5.11
N ASP A 417 1.79 1.93 5.21
CA ASP A 417 1.05 1.29 6.28
C ASP A 417 1.59 1.78 7.64
N SER A 418 0.73 1.82 8.66
CA SER A 418 1.16 2.22 10.00
C SER A 418 2.07 1.17 10.64
N GLN A 419 2.77 1.58 11.70
CA GLN A 419 3.30 0.63 12.67
C GLN A 419 2.18 -0.23 13.29
N VAL A 420 2.59 -1.36 13.86
CA VAL A 420 1.68 -2.28 14.55
C VAL A 420 1.04 -1.58 15.75
N ILE A 421 -0.26 -1.78 15.91
CA ILE A 421 -1.03 -1.31 17.06
C ILE A 421 -1.09 -2.43 18.08
N ALA A 422 -0.76 -2.13 19.33
CA ALA A 422 -0.81 -3.08 20.43
C ALA A 422 -2.25 -3.49 20.74
N ASP A 423 -2.46 -4.75 21.13
CA ASP A 423 -3.80 -5.26 21.49
C ASP A 423 -4.42 -4.49 22.68
N SER A 424 -3.59 -3.95 23.58
CA SER A 424 -4.05 -3.10 24.69
C SER A 424 -4.68 -1.78 24.25
N ALA A 425 -4.41 -1.34 23.02
CA ALA A 425 -5.01 -0.15 22.41
C ALA A 425 -6.34 -0.47 21.70
N MET A 426 -6.74 -1.75 21.65
CA MET A 426 -7.94 -2.21 20.96
C MET A 426 -9.13 -2.36 21.93
N CYS A 427 -10.34 -2.12 21.42
CA CYS A 427 -11.59 -2.31 22.15
C CYS A 427 -12.69 -2.87 21.24
N LEU A 428 -13.75 -3.44 21.84
CA LEU A 428 -14.94 -3.84 21.12
C LEU A 428 -16.07 -2.87 21.45
N SER A 429 -16.59 -2.17 20.44
CA SER A 429 -17.63 -1.15 20.62
C SER A 429 -18.90 -1.55 19.89
N CYS A 430 -20.04 -1.46 20.58
CA CYS A 430 -21.35 -1.47 19.93
C CYS A 430 -21.54 -0.22 19.08
N LYS A 431 -22.08 -0.37 17.87
CA LYS A 431 -22.41 0.76 17.01
C LYS A 431 -23.69 1.43 17.48
N CYS A 432 -23.65 2.74 17.65
CA CYS A 432 -24.77 3.57 18.01
C CYS A 432 -25.03 4.61 16.90
N ASP A 433 -26.29 4.85 16.59
CA ASP A 433 -26.72 5.93 15.70
C ASP A 433 -27.44 6.99 16.55
N ALA A 434 -26.94 8.23 16.52
CA ALA A 434 -27.57 9.38 17.17
C ALA A 434 -28.39 10.18 16.14
N SER A 435 -29.66 10.47 16.45
CA SER A 435 -30.51 11.33 15.63
C SER A 435 -30.14 12.81 15.78
N ILE A 436 -30.78 13.68 14.99
CA ILE A 436 -30.67 15.14 15.09
C ILE A 436 -31.00 15.67 16.49
N SER A 437 -31.96 15.04 17.19
CA SER A 437 -32.33 15.42 18.56
C SER A 437 -31.37 14.89 19.63
N GLY A 438 -30.30 14.18 19.23
CA GLY A 438 -29.38 13.52 20.16
C GLY A 438 -29.87 12.18 20.70
N ALA A 439 -31.05 11.70 20.27
CA ALA A 439 -31.57 10.41 20.70
C ALA A 439 -30.71 9.27 20.12
N VAL A 440 -30.21 8.38 21.00
CA VAL A 440 -29.26 7.33 20.63
C VAL A 440 -29.96 5.99 20.50
N ARG A 441 -29.71 5.31 19.37
CA ARG A 441 -30.16 3.94 19.13
C ARG A 441 -28.96 3.01 19.00
N LYS A 442 -28.89 1.98 19.85
CA LYS A 442 -27.92 0.89 19.72
C LYS A 442 -28.29 -0.01 18.53
N LEU A 443 -27.29 -0.41 17.76
CA LEU A 443 -27.43 -1.34 16.65
C LEU A 443 -26.85 -2.71 17.01
N PRO A 444 -27.37 -3.81 16.44
CA PRO A 444 -26.91 -5.17 16.73
C PRO A 444 -25.58 -5.51 16.02
N VAL A 445 -24.65 -4.57 15.95
CA VAL A 445 -23.35 -4.72 15.28
C VAL A 445 -22.27 -4.15 16.19
N CYS A 446 -21.27 -4.97 16.49
CA CYS A 446 -20.07 -4.57 17.20
C CYS A 446 -18.89 -4.46 16.25
N ARG A 447 -17.98 -3.55 16.56
CA ARG A 447 -16.75 -3.32 15.79
C ARG A 447 -15.58 -3.40 16.72
N GLU A 448 -14.59 -4.18 16.33
CA GLU A 448 -13.26 -4.06 16.89
C GLU A 448 -12.65 -2.74 16.44
N CYS A 449 -12.18 -1.93 17.38
CA CYS A 449 -11.74 -0.56 17.15
C CYS A 449 -10.44 -0.29 17.87
N ILE A 450 -9.66 0.66 17.35
CA ILE A 450 -8.65 1.34 18.14
C ILE A 450 -9.39 2.29 19.09
N ALA A 451 -9.08 2.22 20.38
CA ALA A 451 -9.67 3.06 21.42
C ALA A 451 -9.34 4.55 21.19
N PRO A 452 -10.08 5.48 21.83
CA PRO A 452 -9.72 6.90 21.83
C PRO A 452 -8.34 7.15 22.49
N GLY A 453 -7.66 8.23 22.08
CA GLY A 453 -6.41 8.69 22.66
C GLY A 453 -5.15 7.92 22.23
N GLN A 454 -5.25 7.01 21.26
CA GLN A 454 -4.14 6.17 20.81
C GLN A 454 -3.37 6.82 19.67
N LEU A 455 -2.04 6.64 19.68
CA LEU A 455 -1.14 7.13 18.64
C LEU A 455 -0.92 6.08 17.56
N ILE A 456 -0.94 6.52 16.30
CA ILE A 456 -0.70 5.70 15.12
C ILE A 456 0.41 6.38 14.31
N HIS A 457 1.56 5.73 14.20
CA HIS A 457 2.71 6.25 13.46
C HIS A 457 2.76 5.68 12.04
N THR A 458 2.99 6.55 11.06
CA THR A 458 3.18 6.20 9.65
C THR A 458 4.08 7.24 8.94
N THR A 459 4.44 6.99 7.68
CA THR A 459 5.26 7.89 6.86
C THR A 459 4.45 8.44 5.70
N LEU A 460 4.51 9.77 5.52
CA LEU A 460 3.98 10.48 4.35
C LEU A 460 5.13 10.86 3.41
N THR A 461 5.01 10.54 2.13
CA THR A 461 5.99 10.96 1.11
C THR A 461 5.31 11.80 0.04
N LEU A 462 5.87 12.98 -0.23
CA LEU A 462 5.47 13.89 -1.31
C LEU A 462 6.57 13.94 -2.39
N ASP A 463 6.27 13.42 -3.57
CA ASP A 463 7.14 13.48 -4.75
C ASP A 463 6.87 14.76 -5.55
N GLN A 464 7.65 15.79 -5.26
CA GLN A 464 7.60 17.08 -5.93
C GLN A 464 8.00 17.03 -7.41
N SER A 465 8.58 15.93 -7.91
CA SER A 465 8.79 15.74 -9.35
C SER A 465 7.46 15.50 -10.10
N ILE A 466 6.44 15.03 -9.37
CA ILE A 466 5.06 14.81 -9.82
C ILE A 466 4.16 15.98 -9.38
N LEU A 467 4.23 16.35 -8.09
CA LEU A 467 3.36 17.35 -7.49
C LEU A 467 3.69 18.76 -7.96
N ARG A 468 4.98 19.08 -8.16
CA ARG A 468 5.48 20.39 -8.61
C ARG A 468 4.98 21.55 -7.75
N GLY A 469 5.02 21.37 -6.42
CA GLY A 469 4.54 22.38 -5.48
C GLY A 469 3.02 22.56 -5.39
N ARG A 470 2.23 21.84 -6.21
CA ARG A 470 0.76 21.91 -6.13
C ARG A 470 0.19 21.26 -4.86
N ILE A 471 0.93 20.33 -4.28
CA ILE A 471 0.64 19.74 -2.97
C ILE A 471 1.94 19.78 -2.16
N THR A 472 1.95 20.59 -1.11
CA THR A 472 3.01 20.68 -0.09
C THR A 472 2.46 20.23 1.26
N LYS A 473 3.34 20.05 2.25
CA LYS A 473 2.98 19.78 3.65
C LYS A 473 1.96 20.81 4.16
N GLU A 474 2.21 22.09 3.91
CA GLU A 474 1.37 23.21 4.37
C GLU A 474 0.01 23.20 3.68
N SER A 475 -0.03 22.96 2.36
CA SER A 475 -1.30 22.88 1.63
C SER A 475 -2.13 21.67 2.07
N LEU A 476 -1.47 20.56 2.43
CA LEU A 476 -2.13 19.35 2.88
C LEU A 476 -2.76 19.56 4.26
N LEU A 477 -1.99 20.14 5.20
CA LEU A 477 -2.51 20.51 6.52
C LEU A 477 -3.69 21.47 6.42
N ARG A 478 -3.59 22.50 5.56
CA ARG A 478 -4.69 23.43 5.30
C ARG A 478 -5.92 22.72 4.74
N ALA A 479 -5.75 21.80 3.80
CA ALA A 479 -6.87 21.03 3.24
C ALA A 479 -7.58 20.19 4.30
N ILE A 480 -6.83 19.54 5.20
CA ILE A 480 -7.38 18.77 6.33
C ILE A 480 -8.19 19.71 7.24
N GLN A 481 -7.60 20.84 7.65
CA GLN A 481 -8.26 21.81 8.54
C GLN A 481 -9.54 22.38 7.94
N THR A 482 -9.50 22.74 6.66
CA THR A 482 -10.65 23.34 5.97
C THR A 482 -11.78 22.31 5.82
N PHE A 483 -11.45 21.05 5.53
CA PHE A 483 -12.45 19.97 5.48
C PHE A 483 -13.05 19.66 6.85
N ALA A 484 -12.24 19.65 7.92
CA ALA A 484 -12.73 19.46 9.29
C ALA A 484 -13.71 20.57 9.69
N ALA A 485 -13.36 21.83 9.43
CA ALA A 485 -14.25 22.97 9.70
C ALA A 485 -15.54 22.91 8.86
N TYR A 486 -15.44 22.51 7.60
CA TYR A 486 -16.60 22.31 6.73
C TYR A 486 -17.54 21.21 7.25
N HIS A 487 -16.97 20.06 7.67
CA HIS A 487 -17.73 18.96 8.26
C HIS A 487 -18.46 19.40 9.53
N GLN A 488 -17.76 20.13 10.42
CA GLN A 488 -18.35 20.66 11.64
C GLN A 488 -19.56 21.55 11.33
N LYS A 489 -19.34 22.59 10.53
CA LYS A 489 -20.36 23.60 10.20
C LYS A 489 -21.54 23.07 9.40
N THR A 490 -21.28 22.17 8.46
CA THR A 490 -22.31 21.73 7.51
C THR A 490 -23.04 20.49 7.97
N TYR A 491 -22.38 19.62 8.75
CA TYR A 491 -22.95 18.35 9.18
C TYR A 491 -23.15 18.31 10.69
N ALA A 492 -22.07 18.43 11.47
CA ALA A 492 -22.12 18.18 12.90
C ALA A 492 -23.05 19.13 13.67
N GLU A 493 -23.08 20.42 13.31
CA GLU A 493 -23.94 21.43 13.94
C GLU A 493 -25.46 21.18 13.74
N HIS A 494 -25.87 20.27 12.85
CA HIS A 494 -27.27 19.85 12.75
C HIS A 494 -27.67 18.84 13.82
N PHE A 495 -26.75 18.35 14.64
CA PHE A 495 -26.99 17.31 15.63
C PHE A 495 -26.80 17.84 17.05
N THR A 496 -27.77 17.55 17.91
CA THR A 496 -27.59 17.69 19.35
C THR A 496 -26.61 16.61 19.81
N VAL A 497 -25.56 17.02 20.54
CA VAL A 497 -24.59 16.09 21.11
C VAL A 497 -25.32 15.25 22.19
N PRO A 498 -25.29 13.91 22.10
CA PRO A 498 -25.93 13.07 23.11
C PRO A 498 -25.32 13.24 24.51
N ASP A 499 -26.09 12.92 25.54
CA ASP A 499 -25.57 12.84 26.90
C ASP A 499 -24.41 11.83 26.99
N HIS A 500 -23.40 12.14 27.80
CA HIS A 500 -22.19 11.34 27.97
C HIS A 500 -21.39 11.10 26.67
N ALA A 501 -21.54 11.97 25.67
CA ALA A 501 -20.76 11.91 24.43
C ALA A 501 -19.52 12.83 24.46
N HIS A 502 -18.38 12.28 24.06
CA HIS A 502 -17.12 12.99 23.88
C HIS A 502 -16.97 13.45 22.43
N TYR A 503 -17.57 14.59 22.12
CA TYR A 503 -17.47 15.21 20.80
C TYR A 503 -16.60 16.48 20.85
N GLN A 504 -15.28 16.30 20.83
CA GLN A 504 -14.31 17.40 20.72
C GLN A 504 -13.28 17.07 19.64
N LEU A 505 -13.37 17.76 18.51
CA LEU A 505 -12.51 17.55 17.35
C LEU A 505 -11.41 18.60 17.27
N ALA A 506 -10.21 18.20 16.86
CA ALA A 506 -9.10 19.12 16.67
C ALA A 506 -9.27 19.85 15.34
N ALA A 507 -8.62 21.01 15.17
CA ALA A 507 -8.65 21.72 13.89
C ALA A 507 -8.14 20.83 12.74
N SER A 508 -7.04 20.10 12.97
CA SER A 508 -6.44 19.19 11.99
C SER A 508 -7.03 17.77 12.08
N THR A 509 -8.36 17.63 12.06
CA THR A 509 -9.03 16.31 12.12
C THR A 509 -9.17 15.67 10.74
N LEU A 510 -8.80 14.40 10.64
CA LEU A 510 -9.04 13.54 9.47
C LEU A 510 -10.03 12.43 9.83
N PHE A 511 -11.02 12.18 8.97
CA PHE A 511 -12.07 11.19 9.21
C PHE A 511 -11.74 9.84 8.56
N LEU A 512 -11.35 8.86 9.37
CA LEU A 512 -10.84 7.55 8.94
C LEU A 512 -11.81 6.41 9.21
N GLY A 513 -11.64 5.32 8.48
CA GLY A 513 -12.35 4.06 8.72
C GLY A 513 -13.81 3.99 8.26
N GLY A 514 -14.38 2.79 8.40
CA GLY A 514 -15.75 2.44 7.96
C GLY A 514 -16.86 2.91 8.91
N GLY A 515 -16.50 3.65 9.96
CA GLY A 515 -17.44 4.20 10.93
C GLY A 515 -17.71 5.69 10.82
N ALA A 516 -16.88 6.45 10.11
CA ALA A 516 -16.98 7.91 10.06
C ALA A 516 -18.23 8.47 9.38
N GLY A 517 -19.09 7.61 8.82
CA GLY A 517 -20.35 8.00 8.17
C GLY A 517 -20.17 8.42 6.72
N PHE A 518 -21.30 8.54 6.01
CA PHE A 518 -21.31 8.86 4.59
C PHE A 518 -20.80 10.28 4.29
N PHE A 519 -21.18 11.25 5.12
CA PHE A 519 -20.86 12.66 4.89
C PHE A 519 -19.35 12.90 4.88
N SER A 520 -18.60 12.27 5.80
CA SER A 520 -17.13 12.40 5.88
C SER A 520 -16.37 11.69 4.75
N LYS A 521 -17.06 10.88 3.93
CA LYS A 521 -16.47 10.07 2.85
C LYS A 521 -16.93 10.50 1.46
N THR A 522 -17.76 11.54 1.36
CA THR A 522 -18.36 11.99 0.10
C THR A 522 -18.28 13.49 -0.06
N LEU A 523 -18.38 13.97 -1.30
CA LEU A 523 -18.20 15.38 -1.66
C LEU A 523 -19.35 15.93 -2.50
N SER A 524 -20.56 15.33 -2.39
CA SER A 524 -21.75 15.82 -3.09
C SER A 524 -22.17 17.22 -2.64
N TYR A 525 -22.27 17.45 -1.32
CA TYR A 525 -22.60 18.77 -0.75
C TYR A 525 -21.69 19.91 -1.19
N PRO A 526 -20.35 19.80 -1.08
CA PRO A 526 -19.48 20.89 -1.51
C PRO A 526 -19.44 21.07 -3.03
N TYR A 527 -19.85 20.06 -3.81
CA TYR A 527 -19.86 20.13 -5.27
C TYR A 527 -21.17 20.69 -5.85
N GLU A 528 -22.32 20.17 -5.41
CA GLU A 528 -23.66 20.54 -5.92
C GLU A 528 -24.30 21.71 -5.15
N GLY A 529 -23.77 22.04 -3.97
CA GLY A 529 -24.39 22.97 -3.04
C GLY A 529 -25.46 22.29 -2.16
N LYS A 530 -25.73 22.88 -0.99
CA LYS A 530 -26.54 22.25 0.07
C LYS A 530 -27.92 21.80 -0.41
N GLN A 531 -28.66 22.66 -1.12
CA GLN A 531 -30.05 22.41 -1.48
C GLN A 531 -30.20 21.21 -2.44
N LEU A 532 -29.41 21.20 -3.52
CA LEU A 532 -29.47 20.13 -4.52
C LEU A 532 -28.87 18.82 -3.98
N ALA A 533 -27.73 18.91 -3.28
CA ALA A 533 -27.10 17.74 -2.67
C ALA A 533 -28.01 17.07 -1.63
N LEU A 534 -28.74 17.84 -0.82
CA LEU A 534 -29.67 17.29 0.17
C LEU A 534 -30.77 16.44 -0.49
N GLN A 535 -31.36 16.93 -1.59
CA GLN A 535 -32.36 16.20 -2.36
C GLN A 535 -31.79 14.91 -2.96
N HIS A 536 -30.64 15.00 -3.62
CA HIS A 536 -30.01 13.84 -4.28
C HIS A 536 -29.51 12.80 -3.27
N VAL A 537 -28.87 13.22 -2.18
CA VAL A 537 -28.38 12.31 -1.14
C VAL A 537 -29.57 11.66 -0.42
N SER A 538 -30.62 12.39 -0.08
CA SER A 538 -31.85 11.82 0.48
C SER A 538 -32.44 10.74 -0.43
N ALA A 539 -32.61 11.03 -1.73
CA ALA A 539 -33.11 10.07 -2.70
C ALA A 539 -32.22 8.80 -2.80
N PHE A 540 -30.90 8.99 -2.81
CA PHE A 540 -29.93 7.88 -2.80
C PHE A 540 -30.05 7.03 -1.52
N MET A 541 -30.21 7.69 -0.37
CA MET A 541 -30.37 7.03 0.93
C MET A 541 -31.68 6.27 1.03
N CYS A 542 -32.80 6.83 0.53
CA CYS A 542 -34.10 6.11 0.46
C CYS A 542 -33.98 4.81 -0.34
N LYS A 543 -33.28 4.84 -1.48
CA LYS A 543 -33.07 3.65 -2.31
C LYS A 543 -32.20 2.60 -1.61
N SER A 544 -31.18 3.04 -0.89
CA SER A 544 -30.17 2.18 -0.25
C SER A 544 -30.61 1.66 1.12
N PHE A 545 -31.44 2.40 1.85
CA PHE A 545 -31.82 2.19 3.25
C PHE A 545 -33.32 2.40 3.47
N ARG A 546 -34.14 1.51 2.91
CA ARG A 546 -35.61 1.66 2.85
C ARG A 546 -36.32 1.78 4.21
N ALA A 547 -35.73 1.23 5.28
CA ALA A 547 -36.33 1.21 6.62
C ALA A 547 -35.91 2.41 7.50
N HIS A 548 -35.19 3.39 6.94
CA HIS A 548 -34.58 4.47 7.71
C HIS A 548 -35.26 5.82 7.53
N HIS A 549 -36.38 5.90 6.80
CA HIS A 549 -37.18 7.12 6.67
C HIS A 549 -36.45 8.36 6.11
N HIS A 550 -35.55 8.14 5.13
CA HIS A 550 -34.74 9.19 4.53
C HIS A 550 -35.53 10.20 3.69
N GLU A 551 -36.80 9.93 3.40
CA GLU A 551 -37.74 10.87 2.78
C GLU A 551 -37.96 12.13 3.62
N ASN A 552 -37.68 12.05 4.93
CA ASN A 552 -37.81 13.19 5.86
C ASN A 552 -36.54 14.05 5.94
N ASP A 553 -35.40 13.58 5.40
CA ASP A 553 -34.10 14.29 5.47
C ASP A 553 -34.17 15.74 4.95
N PRO A 554 -34.88 16.06 3.85
CA PRO A 554 -34.99 17.43 3.37
C PRO A 554 -35.64 18.38 4.38
N ALA A 555 -36.67 17.91 5.11
CA ALA A 555 -37.34 18.69 6.16
C ALA A 555 -36.44 18.86 7.39
N LEU A 556 -35.60 17.87 7.67
CA LEU A 556 -34.60 17.89 8.73
C LEU A 556 -33.35 18.72 8.38
N GLY A 557 -33.22 19.16 7.13
CA GLY A 557 -32.14 20.04 6.66
C GLY A 557 -30.79 19.38 6.41
N ILE A 558 -30.65 18.07 6.65
CA ILE A 558 -29.41 17.31 6.43
C ILE A 558 -29.68 15.83 6.10
N SER A 559 -28.85 15.25 5.23
CA SER A 559 -28.83 13.82 4.90
C SER A 559 -27.39 13.29 4.87
N PRO A 560 -27.08 12.14 5.51
CA PRO A 560 -27.96 11.36 6.38
C PRO A 560 -28.28 12.07 7.71
N HIS A 561 -29.49 11.89 8.24
CA HIS A 561 -29.93 12.47 9.52
C HIS A 561 -29.43 11.73 10.78
N THR A 562 -28.36 10.92 10.70
CA THR A 562 -27.79 10.23 11.87
C THR A 562 -26.27 10.34 11.95
N MET A 563 -25.76 10.68 13.13
CA MET A 563 -24.33 10.65 13.44
C MET A 563 -23.93 9.31 14.05
N LYS A 564 -22.71 8.85 13.75
CA LYS A 564 -22.22 7.51 14.12
C LYS A 564 -21.34 7.58 15.36
N TYR A 565 -21.78 6.91 16.42
CA TYR A 565 -21.08 6.79 17.69
C TYR A 565 -20.80 5.33 18.03
N GLY A 566 -19.88 5.10 18.96
CA GLY A 566 -19.68 3.82 19.62
C GLY A 566 -19.51 4.02 21.12
N LEU A 567 -19.75 2.95 21.87
CA LEU A 567 -19.58 2.93 23.32
C LEU A 567 -18.16 2.50 23.68
N TYR A 568 -17.54 3.25 24.59
CA TYR A 568 -16.28 2.91 25.23
C TYR A 568 -16.31 3.40 26.67
N HIS A 569 -16.18 2.48 27.61
CA HIS A 569 -16.28 2.74 29.05
C HIS A 569 -17.59 3.45 29.42
N GLN A 570 -18.72 2.97 28.89
CA GLN A 570 -20.06 3.54 29.08
C GLN A 570 -20.28 4.96 28.52
N GLU A 571 -19.29 5.54 27.85
CA GLU A 571 -19.37 6.86 27.23
C GLU A 571 -19.40 6.73 25.70
N LEU A 572 -19.98 7.74 25.04
CA LEU A 572 -20.16 7.75 23.58
C LEU A 572 -19.01 8.49 22.90
N PHE A 573 -18.35 7.83 21.95
CA PHE A 573 -17.30 8.42 21.13
C PHE A 573 -17.69 8.40 19.65
N PRO A 574 -17.46 9.49 18.90
CA PRO A 574 -17.71 9.49 17.45
C PRO A 574 -16.77 8.50 16.76
N PHE A 575 -17.27 7.86 15.70
CA PHE A 575 -16.42 6.98 14.89
C PHE A 575 -15.55 7.76 13.89
N GLY A 576 -14.27 7.42 13.84
CA GLY A 576 -13.34 7.80 12.78
C GLY A 576 -12.52 9.09 12.90
N PRO A 577 -12.81 10.11 13.73
CA PRO A 577 -11.98 11.30 13.77
C PRO A 577 -10.60 11.01 14.37
N CYS A 578 -9.55 11.45 13.69
CA CYS A 578 -8.17 11.37 14.15
C CYS A 578 -7.49 12.74 13.96
N LYS A 579 -6.82 13.24 15.00
CA LYS A 579 -5.97 14.43 14.90
C LYS A 579 -4.73 14.07 14.09
N VAL A 580 -4.35 14.94 13.16
CA VAL A 580 -3.18 14.78 12.30
C VAL A 580 -2.05 15.73 12.72
N ASP A 581 -0.87 15.17 12.89
CA ASP A 581 0.39 15.90 13.01
C ASP A 581 1.37 15.42 11.93
N ILE A 582 1.98 16.37 11.20
CA ILE A 582 2.97 16.10 10.14
C ILE A 582 4.26 16.82 10.56
N LEU A 583 5.30 16.05 10.87
CA LEU A 583 6.60 16.56 11.30
C LEU A 583 7.61 16.52 10.17
#